data_AF-A0A4V2BSN1-F1
#
_entry.id   AF-A0A4V2BSN1-F1
#
_cell.length_a   1.000
_cell.length_b   1.000
_cell.length_c   1.000
_cell.angle_alpha   90.00
_cell.angle_beta   90.00
_cell.angle_gamma   90.00
#
_symmetry.space_group_name_H-M   'P 1'
#
loop_
_entity.id
_entity.type
_entity.pdbx_description
1 polymer ?
#
loop_
_entity_poly.entity_id
_entity_poly.type
_entity_poly.pdbx_seq_one_letter_code
_entity_poly.pdbx_strand_id
1 'polypeptide(L)'
;MGGKSPYPEEFRKDVVALCRAAGGKRTYAAVAAGLGITAESLRTWVRKENESQVQPGRREAGVKVSDSDIDALPMHRHRFHGDWNYTLHPQPRDTTNAAKDPRSAGGPSLQLCTGSLRNPELTGMPEPALDELVDQLAQKLDKLRE
;
A
#
# COMPACT_ATOMS: atom_id res chain seq x y z
N MET A 1 -26.45 -12.49 26.92
CA MET A 1 -25.43 -12.42 27.99
C MET A 1 -24.06 -12.28 27.33
N GLY A 2 -23.55 -11.06 27.19
CA GLY A 2 -22.24 -10.80 26.60
C GLY A 2 -21.14 -11.27 27.55
N GLY A 3 -20.65 -12.49 27.37
CA GLY A 3 -19.55 -13.03 28.15
C GLY A 3 -18.32 -12.14 27.95
N LYS A 4 -17.90 -11.46 29.01
CA LYS A 4 -16.61 -10.79 29.05
C LYS A 4 -15.56 -11.86 28.71
N SER A 5 -14.80 -11.63 27.63
CA SER A 5 -13.67 -12.49 27.25
C SER A 5 -12.89 -12.88 28.51
N PRO A 6 -12.56 -14.16 28.72
CA PRO A 6 -11.88 -14.64 29.93
C PRO A 6 -10.53 -13.94 30.17
N TYR A 7 -10.00 -13.27 29.14
CA TYR A 7 -8.80 -12.45 29.23
C TYR A 7 -9.14 -10.96 29.44
N PRO A 8 -8.60 -10.32 30.50
CA PRO A 8 -8.76 -8.87 30.72
C PRO A 8 -8.16 -8.06 29.57
N GLU A 9 -8.64 -6.84 29.36
CA GLU A 9 -8.20 -6.01 28.24
C GLU A 9 -6.72 -5.63 28.34
N GLU A 10 -6.23 -5.37 29.56
CA GLU A 10 -4.83 -5.03 29.81
C GLU A 10 -3.88 -6.15 29.38
N PHE A 11 -4.23 -7.39 29.70
CA PHE A 11 -3.47 -8.56 29.25
C PHE A 11 -3.42 -8.63 27.72
N ARG A 12 -4.55 -8.37 27.04
CA ARG A 12 -4.58 -8.40 25.56
C ARG A 12 -3.68 -7.32 24.95
N LYS A 13 -3.69 -6.11 25.50
CA LYS A 13 -2.81 -5.00 25.07
C LYS A 13 -1.34 -5.32 25.30
N ASP A 14 -0.99 -5.87 26.46
CA ASP A 14 0.39 -6.23 26.80
C ASP A 14 0.95 -7.29 25.85
N VAL A 15 0.16 -8.33 25.54
CA VAL A 15 0.56 -9.38 24.61
C VAL A 15 0.70 -8.85 23.17
N VAL A 16 -0.19 -7.96 22.72
CA VAL A 16 -0.08 -7.32 21.40
C VAL A 16 1.16 -6.41 21.34
N ALA A 17 1.43 -5.64 22.40
CA ALA A 17 2.61 -4.80 22.52
C ALA A 17 3.91 -5.63 22.47
N LEU A 18 3.96 -6.74 23.21
CA LEU A 18 5.06 -7.70 23.17
C LEU A 18 5.28 -8.26 21.76
N CYS A 19 4.21 -8.63 21.07
CA CYS A 19 4.30 -9.15 19.70
C CYS A 19 4.80 -8.11 18.70
N ARG A 20 4.42 -6.84 18.89
CA ARG A 20 4.89 -5.72 18.07
C ARG A 20 6.35 -5.37 18.35
N ALA A 21 6.75 -5.32 19.61
CA ALA A 21 8.14 -5.12 20.03
C ALA A 21 9.06 -6.23 19.51
N ALA A 22 8.53 -7.46 19.42
CA ALA A 22 9.22 -8.56 18.78
C ALA A 22 9.41 -8.35 17.27
N GLY A 23 8.75 -7.42 16.57
CA GLY A 23 9.06 -7.04 15.18
C GLY A 23 9.28 -8.21 14.21
N GLY A 24 8.38 -9.21 14.22
CA GLY A 24 8.38 -10.34 13.28
C GLY A 24 9.36 -11.50 13.55
N LYS A 25 10.32 -11.33 14.45
CA LYS A 25 11.34 -12.36 14.80
C LYS A 25 10.80 -13.45 15.74
N ARG A 26 9.62 -13.25 16.33
CA ARG A 26 8.91 -14.26 17.12
C ARG A 26 7.55 -14.53 16.48
N THR A 27 7.27 -15.81 16.19
CA THR A 27 6.00 -16.20 15.57
C THR A 27 4.86 -16.05 16.57
N TYR A 28 3.65 -15.71 16.08
CA TYR A 28 2.44 -15.65 16.92
C TYR A 28 2.23 -16.94 17.72
N ALA A 29 2.57 -18.10 17.14
CA ALA A 29 2.52 -19.39 17.82
C ALA A 29 3.48 -19.49 19.01
N ALA A 30 4.73 -19.03 18.85
CA ALA A 30 5.72 -19.05 19.93
C ALA A 30 5.38 -18.07 21.06
N VAL A 31 4.79 -16.92 20.74
CA VAL A 31 4.30 -15.96 21.74
C VAL A 31 3.09 -16.54 22.49
N ALA A 32 2.14 -17.11 21.76
CA ALA A 32 0.94 -17.71 22.32
C ALA A 32 1.25 -18.92 23.24
N ALA A 33 2.20 -19.77 22.83
CA ALA A 33 2.66 -20.91 23.61
C ALA A 33 3.28 -20.50 24.96
N GLY A 34 4.06 -19.40 24.98
CA GLY A 34 4.67 -18.89 26.22
C GLY A 34 3.67 -18.30 27.21
N LEU A 35 2.43 -18.03 26.77
CA LEU A 35 1.38 -17.36 27.55
C LEU A 35 0.16 -18.27 27.79
N GLY A 36 0.20 -19.52 27.31
CA GLY A 36 -0.91 -20.46 27.46
C GLY A 36 -2.19 -20.06 26.71
N ILE A 37 -2.07 -19.25 25.65
CA ILE A 37 -3.20 -18.82 24.82
C ILE A 37 -3.14 -19.46 23.44
N THR A 38 -4.26 -19.45 22.72
CA THR A 38 -4.28 -19.89 21.31
C THR A 38 -3.70 -18.82 20.39
N ALA A 39 -2.97 -19.24 19.36
CA ALA A 39 -2.40 -18.33 18.36
C ALA A 39 -3.48 -17.51 17.62
N GLU A 40 -4.69 -18.05 17.48
CA GLU A 40 -5.83 -17.37 16.85
C GLU A 40 -6.39 -16.23 17.70
N SER A 41 -6.46 -16.39 19.03
CA SER A 41 -6.84 -15.31 19.95
C SER A 41 -5.86 -14.14 19.84
N LEU A 42 -4.56 -14.45 19.81
CA LEU A 42 -3.51 -13.44 19.62
C LEU A 42 -3.65 -12.72 18.27
N ARG A 43 -3.84 -13.46 17.17
CA ARG A 43 -4.06 -12.87 15.83
C ARG A 43 -5.28 -11.94 15.81
N THR A 44 -6.37 -12.32 16.45
CA THR A 44 -7.60 -11.52 16.51
C THR A 44 -7.37 -10.21 17.25
N TRP A 45 -6.64 -10.21 18.36
CA TRP A 45 -6.34 -9.00 19.12
C TRP A 45 -5.38 -8.06 18.37
N VAL A 46 -4.35 -8.59 17.73
CA VAL A 46 -3.42 -7.81 16.91
C VAL A 46 -4.14 -7.13 15.75
N ARG A 47 -5.07 -7.82 15.08
CA ARG A 47 -5.90 -7.24 14.02
C ARG A 47 -6.76 -6.09 14.55
N LYS A 48 -7.51 -6.33 15.64
CA LYS A 48 -8.39 -5.33 16.25
C LYS A 48 -7.63 -4.07 16.69
N GLU A 49 -6.43 -4.23 17.25
CA GLU A 49 -5.60 -3.10 17.66
C GLU A 49 -4.99 -2.37 16.45
N ASN A 50 -4.61 -3.07 15.38
CA ASN A 50 -4.17 -2.44 14.13
C ASN A 50 -5.28 -1.60 13.51
N GLU A 51 -6.51 -2.14 13.47
CA GLU A 51 -7.71 -1.41 13.02
C GLU A 51 -8.00 -0.19 13.89
N SER A 52 -7.73 -0.26 15.19
CA SER A 52 -7.92 0.86 16.13
C SER A 52 -6.82 1.93 16.03
N GLN A 53 -5.59 1.53 15.71
CA GLN A 53 -4.43 2.43 15.51
C GLN A 53 -4.33 3.00 14.10
N VAL A 54 -5.09 2.42 13.16
CA VAL A 54 -5.41 3.08 11.91
C VAL A 54 -6.27 4.29 12.24
N GLN A 55 -5.60 5.43 12.46
CA GLN A 55 -6.28 6.70 12.63
C GLN A 55 -7.17 6.93 11.40
N PRO A 56 -8.51 7.08 11.54
CA PRO A 56 -9.43 7.27 10.42
C PRO A 56 -9.29 8.63 9.71
N GLY A 57 -8.14 9.29 9.82
CA GLY A 57 -7.85 10.57 9.18
C GLY A 57 -6.39 10.81 8.80
N ARG A 58 -5.46 9.84 9.00
CA ARG A 58 -4.07 9.94 8.49
C ARG A 58 -3.92 9.38 7.08
N ARG A 59 -4.90 8.57 6.65
CA ARG A 59 -5.23 8.44 5.23
C ARG A 59 -6.31 9.48 5.03
N GLU A 60 -6.05 10.50 4.23
CA GLU A 60 -7.10 11.42 3.80
C GLU A 60 -8.25 10.55 3.33
N ALA A 61 -9.44 10.72 3.92
CA ALA A 61 -10.59 9.87 3.62
C ALA A 61 -10.68 9.76 2.10
N GLY A 62 -10.45 8.54 1.58
CA GLY A 62 -10.35 8.35 0.13
C GLY A 62 -11.53 9.05 -0.52
N VAL A 63 -11.25 9.93 -1.49
CA VAL A 63 -12.30 10.61 -2.24
C VAL A 63 -13.26 9.52 -2.71
N LYS A 64 -14.54 9.64 -2.33
CA LYS A 64 -15.56 8.72 -2.82
C LYS A 64 -15.73 8.99 -4.31
N VAL A 65 -15.07 8.15 -5.10
CA VAL A 65 -15.24 8.13 -6.55
C VAL A 65 -16.35 7.12 -6.84
N SER A 66 -17.43 7.55 -7.49
CA SER A 66 -18.54 6.67 -7.86
C SER A 66 -18.11 5.79 -9.04
N ASP A 67 -18.79 4.66 -9.23
CA ASP A 67 -18.58 3.80 -10.40
C ASP A 67 -18.73 4.59 -11.72
N SER A 68 -19.73 5.47 -11.79
CA SER A 68 -19.94 6.36 -12.94
C SER A 68 -18.82 7.39 -13.14
N ASP A 69 -18.16 7.84 -12.07
CA ASP A 69 -17.00 8.72 -12.18
C ASP A 69 -15.82 7.95 -12.78
N ILE A 70 -15.64 6.67 -12.42
CA ILE A 70 -14.61 5.80 -13.00
C ILE A 70 -14.92 5.45 -14.46
N ASP A 71 -16.18 5.17 -14.81
CA ASP A 71 -16.61 4.85 -16.18
C ASP A 71 -16.45 6.04 -17.14
N ALA A 72 -16.61 7.26 -16.63
CA ALA A 72 -16.40 8.49 -17.41
C ALA A 72 -14.93 8.77 -17.76
N LEU A 73 -13.97 8.08 -17.14
CA LEU A 73 -12.56 8.23 -17.52
C LEU A 73 -12.29 7.54 -18.87
N PRO A 74 -11.40 8.10 -19.71
CA PRO A 74 -10.94 7.46 -20.95
C PRO A 74 -9.99 6.29 -20.64
N MET A 75 -10.50 5.29 -19.93
CA MET A 75 -9.79 4.12 -19.43
C MET A 75 -9.94 2.96 -20.40
N HIS A 76 -8.84 2.50 -20.98
CA HIS A 76 -8.83 1.32 -21.84
C HIS A 76 -8.44 0.08 -21.06
N ARG A 77 -9.34 -0.91 -21.07
CA ARG A 77 -9.14 -2.22 -20.43
C ARG A 77 -8.29 -3.13 -21.32
N HIS A 78 -7.18 -3.63 -20.78
CA HIS A 78 -6.35 -4.55 -21.53
C HIS A 78 -6.94 -5.96 -21.49
N ARG A 79 -7.39 -6.50 -22.64
CA ARG A 79 -8.08 -7.79 -22.73
C ARG A 79 -7.33 -8.95 -22.08
N PHE A 80 -5.99 -8.91 -22.09
CA PHE A 80 -5.15 -9.96 -21.51
C PHE A 80 -5.09 -9.94 -19.97
N HIS A 81 -5.38 -8.80 -19.32
CA HIS A 81 -5.30 -8.63 -17.87
C HIS A 81 -6.65 -8.34 -17.20
N GLY A 82 -7.72 -8.27 -17.99
CA GLY A 82 -9.08 -8.04 -17.50
C GLY A 82 -9.20 -6.68 -16.79
N ASP A 83 -9.66 -6.73 -15.54
CA ASP A 83 -10.01 -5.54 -14.75
C ASP A 83 -8.81 -4.90 -14.02
N TRP A 84 -7.62 -5.46 -14.15
CA TRP A 84 -6.49 -5.09 -13.27
C TRP A 84 -5.43 -4.25 -13.97
N ASN A 85 -5.48 -4.16 -15.31
CA ASN A 85 -4.56 -3.35 -16.08
C ASN A 85 -5.31 -2.44 -17.04
N TYR A 86 -5.16 -1.14 -16.80
CA TYR A 86 -5.85 -0.07 -17.48
C TYR A 86 -4.89 1.00 -17.98
N THR A 87 -5.11 1.46 -19.20
CA THR A 87 -4.43 2.66 -19.71
C THR A 87 -5.37 3.86 -19.57
N LEU A 88 -4.95 4.85 -18.78
CA LEU A 88 -5.63 6.13 -18.66
C LEU A 88 -5.02 7.11 -19.66
N HIS A 89 -5.80 7.55 -20.63
CA HIS A 89 -5.34 8.60 -21.54
C HIS A 89 -5.57 9.98 -20.91
N PRO A 90 -4.58 10.89 -20.94
CA PRO A 90 -4.81 12.26 -20.54
C PRO A 90 -5.80 12.89 -21.51
N GLN A 91 -6.99 13.25 -21.03
CA GLN A 91 -7.87 14.13 -21.82
C GLN A 91 -7.20 15.51 -21.88
N PRO A 92 -7.07 16.12 -23.08
CA PRO A 92 -6.83 17.54 -23.17
C PRO A 92 -7.97 18.20 -22.41
N ARG A 93 -7.65 18.92 -21.33
CA ARG A 93 -8.66 19.72 -20.64
C ARG A 93 -9.21 20.68 -21.68
N ASP A 94 -10.50 20.57 -22.00
CA ASP A 94 -11.16 21.53 -22.87
C ASP A 94 -10.97 22.92 -22.26
N THR A 95 -10.08 23.69 -22.88
CA THR A 95 -9.69 25.04 -22.46
C THR A 95 -10.83 26.05 -22.62
N THR A 96 -12.02 25.61 -23.02
CA THR A 96 -13.20 26.47 -23.22
C THR A 96 -13.67 27.14 -21.92
N ASN A 97 -13.37 26.59 -20.73
CA ASN A 97 -13.62 27.24 -19.44
C ASN A 97 -12.38 27.93 -18.82
N ALA A 98 -11.23 27.87 -19.49
CA ALA A 98 -9.96 28.44 -19.01
C ALA A 98 -9.68 29.86 -19.57
N ALA A 99 -10.63 30.49 -20.25
CA ALA A 99 -10.46 31.83 -20.83
C ALA A 99 -10.77 32.98 -19.84
N LYS A 100 -10.60 32.78 -18.52
CA LYS A 100 -10.76 33.86 -17.53
C LYS A 100 -9.55 34.16 -16.68
N ASP A 101 -8.43 33.44 -16.84
CA ASP A 101 -7.19 33.78 -16.13
C ASP A 101 -5.95 33.62 -17.02
N PRO A 102 -5.34 34.72 -17.50
CA PRO A 102 -4.19 34.66 -18.40
C PRO A 102 -2.85 34.40 -17.69
N ARG A 103 -2.81 33.85 -16.47
CA ARG A 103 -1.57 33.56 -15.73
C ARG A 103 -1.37 32.08 -15.42
N SER A 104 -1.29 31.24 -16.45
CA SER A 104 -0.64 29.92 -16.33
C SER A 104 -0.22 29.35 -17.69
N ALA A 105 0.54 30.12 -18.46
CA ALA A 105 1.33 29.58 -19.56
C ALA A 105 2.73 29.25 -19.01
N GLY A 106 2.97 28.01 -18.57
CA GLY A 106 4.27 27.59 -18.06
C GLY A 106 4.27 26.30 -17.26
N GLY A 107 3.52 25.27 -17.66
CA GLY A 107 3.72 23.94 -17.10
C GLY A 107 4.88 23.25 -17.82
N PRO A 108 5.99 22.87 -17.16
CA PRO A 108 7.01 22.06 -17.81
C PRO A 108 6.36 20.74 -18.22
N SER A 109 6.55 20.33 -19.48
CA SER A 109 6.34 18.93 -19.84
C SER A 109 7.11 18.10 -18.82
N LEU A 110 6.39 17.35 -17.98
CA LEU A 110 6.95 16.35 -17.10
C LEU A 110 7.51 15.26 -18.02
N GLN A 111 8.70 15.47 -18.58
CA GLN A 111 9.52 14.34 -18.98
C GLN A 111 9.64 13.50 -17.72
N LEU A 112 9.02 12.32 -17.74
CA LEU A 112 9.27 11.31 -16.74
C LEU A 112 10.75 10.93 -16.89
N CYS A 113 11.61 11.65 -16.16
CA CYS A 113 13.00 11.29 -16.05
C CYS A 113 13.02 9.93 -15.38
N THR A 114 13.43 8.89 -16.09
CA THR A 114 13.57 7.52 -15.57
C THR A 114 14.41 7.47 -14.30
N GLY A 115 15.35 8.41 -14.12
CA GLY A 115 16.11 8.59 -12.87
C GLY A 115 15.22 8.95 -11.66
N SER A 116 14.07 9.59 -11.86
CA SER A 116 13.15 9.96 -10.77
C SER A 116 12.40 8.78 -10.17
N LEU A 117 12.41 7.61 -10.80
CA LEU A 117 11.80 6.38 -10.26
C LEU A 117 12.79 5.54 -9.45
N ARG A 118 14.09 5.81 -9.58
CA ARG A 118 15.11 5.09 -8.80
C ARG A 118 15.29 5.65 -7.39
N ASN A 119 14.82 6.89 -7.17
CA ASN A 119 14.99 7.65 -5.93
C ASN A 119 14.88 6.79 -4.65
N PRO A 120 15.83 6.92 -3.72
CA PRO A 120 15.85 6.13 -2.48
C PRO A 120 14.65 6.39 -1.58
N GLU A 121 14.05 7.58 -1.65
CA GLU A 121 12.83 7.92 -0.91
C GLU A 121 11.59 7.17 -1.43
N LEU A 122 11.59 6.76 -2.70
CA LEU A 122 10.49 5.99 -3.30
C LEU A 122 10.69 4.49 -3.12
N THR A 123 11.94 4.01 -3.22
CA THR A 123 12.26 2.58 -3.16
C THR A 123 12.54 2.10 -1.73
N GLY A 124 12.92 3.00 -0.82
CA GLY A 124 13.41 2.67 0.51
C GLY A 124 14.81 2.04 0.50
N MET A 125 15.54 2.12 -0.64
CA MET A 125 16.84 1.47 -0.85
C MET A 125 17.78 2.44 -1.58
N PRO A 126 19.10 2.41 -1.34
CA PRO A 126 20.04 3.24 -2.10
C PRO A 126 20.11 2.78 -3.57
N GLU A 127 20.26 3.73 -4.48
CA GLU A 127 20.42 3.50 -5.94
C GLU A 127 21.29 2.28 -6.31
N PRO A 128 22.53 2.11 -5.77
CA PRO A 128 23.37 0.96 -6.14
C PRO A 128 22.78 -0.39 -5.71
N ALA A 129 22.05 -0.45 -4.60
CA ALA A 129 21.38 -1.67 -4.19
C ALA A 129 20.20 -2.01 -5.11
N LEU A 130 19.54 -1.00 -5.67
CA LEU A 130 18.50 -1.18 -6.68
C LEU A 130 19.08 -1.73 -8.00
N ASP A 131 20.21 -1.19 -8.47
CA ASP A 131 20.90 -1.71 -9.67
C ASP A 131 21.33 -3.17 -9.48
N GLU A 132 21.95 -3.51 -8.35
CA GLU A 132 22.35 -4.89 -8.06
C GLU A 132 21.16 -5.85 -8.07
N LEU A 133 20.01 -5.41 -7.53
CA LEU A 133 18.79 -6.21 -7.48
C LEU A 133 18.19 -6.40 -8.88
N VAL A 134 18.26 -5.38 -9.74
CA VAL A 134 17.85 -5.47 -11.15
C VAL A 134 18.71 -6.49 -11.89
N ASP A 135 20.04 -6.45 -11.73
CA ASP A 135 20.97 -7.42 -12.33
C ASP A 135 20.71 -8.85 -11.87
N GLN A 136 20.53 -9.06 -10.56
CA GLN A 136 20.21 -10.37 -10.00
C GLN A 136 18.90 -10.94 -10.56
N LEU A 137 17.87 -10.10 -10.72
CA LEU A 137 16.58 -10.51 -11.29
C LEU A 137 16.70 -10.82 -12.79
N ALA A 138 17.45 -10.01 -13.55
CA ALA A 138 17.67 -10.24 -14.97
C ALA A 138 18.35 -11.61 -15.22
N GLN A 139 19.40 -11.92 -14.45
CA GLN A 139 20.09 -13.21 -14.53
C GLN A 139 19.19 -14.38 -14.15
N LYS A 140 18.33 -14.22 -13.14
CA LYS A 140 17.36 -15.26 -12.75
C LYS A 140 16.29 -15.47 -13.82
N LEU A 141 15.82 -14.40 -14.47
CA LEU A 141 14.84 -14.50 -15.55
C LEU A 141 15.43 -15.20 -16.77
N ASP A 142 16.68 -14.93 -17.11
CA ASP A 142 17.39 -15.59 -18.21
C ASP A 142 17.52 -17.10 -17.97
N LYS A 143 17.90 -17.50 -16.74
CA LYS A 143 17.94 -18.91 -16.32
C LYS A 143 16.59 -19.64 -16.33
N LEU A 144 15.48 -18.93 -16.24
CA LEU A 144 14.14 -19.52 -16.34
C LEU A 144 13.65 -19.63 -17.79
N ARG A 145 14.37 -19.01 -18.73
CA ARG A 145 14.05 -18.99 -20.14
C ARG A 145 14.76 -20.08 -20.94
N GLU A 146 15.89 -20.58 -20.44
CA GLU A 146 16.53 -21.84 -20.87
C GLU A 146 15.88 -23.08 -20.24
#